data_AF-A0A8S3J1Q2-F1
#
_entry.id   AF-A0A8S3J1Q2-F1
#
_cell.length_a   1.000
_cell.length_b   1.000
_cell.length_c   1.000
_cell.angle_alpha   90.00
_cell.angle_beta   90.00
_cell.angle_gamma   90.00
#
_symmetry.space_group_name_H-M   'P 1'
#
loop_
_entity.id
_entity.type
_entity.pdbx_description
1 polymer ?
#
loop_
_entity_poly.entity_id
_entity_poly.type
_entity_poly.pdbx_seq_one_letter_code
_entity_poly.pdbx_strand_id
1 'polypeptide(L)'
;MKSIASRMLPKYAQLLLEFVPPRKPTHIKVLHHFLKMLQFLAIDNDTRHEFANDHALMIDSLLAILQDDFLQEKNNDSDTNGLFDNTTSYFFFISLEFDLLPLIKTKPNVTKCMLKLTTAKSDVTQLNAYRTLAIIMTEDELKRLAEPEKITAVFIKHLNYSIDVIQQRRRLENLLLCLKSNYVSKSV
;
A
#
# COMPACT_ATOMS: atom_id res chain seq x y z
N MET A 1 -27.32 13.07 -2.67
CA MET A 1 -26.37 14.16 -2.33
C MET A 1 -24.98 13.56 -2.49
N LYS A 2 -24.12 14.09 -3.37
CA LYS A 2 -22.76 13.52 -3.56
C LYS A 2 -21.94 13.68 -2.27
N SER A 3 -21.25 12.62 -1.84
CA SER A 3 -20.37 12.65 -0.66
C SER A 3 -19.30 13.75 -0.77
N ILE A 4 -18.67 14.12 0.35
CA ILE A 4 -17.53 15.04 0.31
C ILE A 4 -16.38 14.41 -0.51
N ALA A 5 -16.19 13.09 -0.40
CA ALA A 5 -15.16 12.38 -1.14
C ALA A 5 -15.32 12.49 -2.65
N SER A 6 -16.51 12.21 -3.16
CA SER A 6 -16.83 12.31 -4.60
C SER A 6 -16.67 13.72 -5.18
N ARG A 7 -16.75 14.77 -4.35
CA ARG A 7 -16.50 16.16 -4.80
C ARG A 7 -15.02 16.55 -4.79
N MET A 8 -14.22 15.87 -3.97
CA MET A 8 -12.82 16.23 -3.73
C MET A 8 -11.86 15.40 -4.58
N LEU A 9 -12.21 14.15 -4.90
CA LEU A 9 -11.33 13.23 -5.61
C LEU A 9 -10.78 13.79 -6.94
N PRO A 10 -11.60 14.39 -7.84
CA PRO A 10 -11.08 14.93 -9.10
C PRO A 10 -10.12 16.10 -8.90
N LYS A 11 -10.39 16.94 -7.89
CA LYS A 11 -9.52 18.08 -7.55
C LYS A 11 -8.17 17.60 -7.05
N TYR A 12 -8.15 16.55 -6.23
CA TYR A 12 -6.90 15.97 -5.75
C TYR A 12 -6.12 15.26 -6.86
N ALA A 13 -6.80 14.54 -7.76
CA ALA A 13 -6.18 13.92 -8.91
C ALA A 13 -5.48 14.96 -9.80
N GLN A 14 -6.14 16.10 -10.06
CA GLN A 14 -5.56 17.20 -10.82
C GLN A 14 -4.39 17.87 -10.07
N LEU A 15 -4.53 18.08 -8.76
CA LEU A 15 -3.49 18.73 -7.96
C LEU A 15 -2.22 17.89 -7.87
N LEU A 16 -2.33 16.56 -7.84
CA LEU A 16 -1.17 15.67 -7.90
C LEU A 16 -0.32 15.94 -9.15
N LEU A 17 -0.93 16.21 -10.30
CA LEU A 17 -0.20 16.50 -11.54
C LEU A 17 0.66 17.77 -11.44
N GLU A 18 0.29 18.73 -10.59
CA GLU A 18 1.06 19.97 -10.40
C GLU A 18 2.35 19.73 -9.58
N PHE A 19 2.34 18.72 -8.71
CA PHE A 19 3.44 18.45 -7.79
C PHE A 19 4.29 17.24 -8.19
N VAL A 20 3.93 16.53 -9.26
CA VAL A 20 4.62 15.33 -9.75
C VAL A 20 5.36 15.57 -11.07
N PRO A 21 6.65 15.19 -11.19
CA PRO A 21 7.51 14.71 -10.11
C PRO A 21 7.87 15.83 -9.11
N PRO A 22 8.09 15.50 -7.82
CA PRO A 22 8.43 16.51 -6.81
C PRO A 22 9.83 17.07 -7.04
N ARG A 23 9.91 18.35 -7.42
CA ARG A 23 11.19 19.02 -7.72
C ARG A 23 11.84 19.71 -6.53
N LYS A 24 11.13 19.83 -5.40
CA LYS A 24 11.58 20.57 -4.20
C LYS A 24 11.14 19.84 -2.92
N PRO A 25 11.88 19.96 -1.81
CA PRO A 25 11.46 19.38 -0.52
C PRO A 25 10.06 19.82 -0.06
N THR A 26 9.67 21.06 -0.37
CA THR A 26 8.32 21.56 -0.07
C THR A 26 7.24 20.79 -0.82
N HIS A 27 7.49 20.31 -2.03
CA HIS A 27 6.54 19.50 -2.80
C HIS A 27 6.33 18.14 -2.13
N ILE A 28 7.39 17.54 -1.57
CA ILE A 28 7.31 16.26 -0.83
C ILE A 28 6.36 16.40 0.37
N LYS A 29 6.53 17.46 1.17
CA LYS A 29 5.66 17.72 2.33
C LYS A 29 4.20 17.92 1.95
N VAL A 30 3.97 18.66 0.86
CA VAL A 30 2.62 18.91 0.34
C VAL A 30 1.98 17.61 -0.16
N LEU A 31 2.71 16.82 -0.95
CA LEU A 31 2.26 15.50 -1.42
C LEU A 31 1.97 14.54 -0.27
N HIS A 32 2.79 14.51 0.78
CA HIS A 32 2.57 13.69 1.96
C HIS A 32 1.21 13.96 2.62
N HIS A 33 0.86 15.24 2.79
CA HIS A 33 -0.43 15.62 3.35
C HIS A 33 -1.59 15.27 2.41
N PHE A 34 -1.42 15.45 1.09
CA PHE A 34 -2.43 15.07 0.11
C PHE A 34 -2.68 13.57 0.08
N LEU A 35 -1.64 12.75 0.17
CA LEU A 35 -1.80 11.29 0.15
C LEU A 35 -2.48 10.74 1.40
N LYS A 36 -2.25 11.33 2.58
CA LYS A 36 -3.02 10.98 3.78
C LYS A 36 -4.52 11.26 3.59
N MET A 37 -4.86 12.38 2.96
CA MET A 37 -6.26 12.68 2.63
C MET A 37 -6.81 11.68 1.62
N LEU A 38 -6.06 11.34 0.58
CA LEU A 38 -6.49 10.39 -0.45
C LEU A 38 -6.70 8.97 0.09
N GLN A 39 -5.92 8.52 1.07
CA GLN A 39 -6.18 7.26 1.77
C GLN A 39 -7.54 7.25 2.47
N PHE A 40 -7.88 8.34 3.16
CA PHE A 40 -9.19 8.47 3.81
C PHE A 40 -10.33 8.44 2.77
N LEU A 41 -10.10 9.03 1.60
CA LEU A 41 -11.08 9.06 0.51
C LEU A 41 -11.20 7.72 -0.23
N ALA A 42 -10.12 6.94 -0.36
CA ALA A 42 -10.12 5.63 -1.01
C ALA A 42 -10.94 4.56 -0.26
N ILE A 43 -11.21 4.78 1.03
CA ILE A 43 -12.03 3.91 1.88
C ILE A 43 -13.53 4.23 1.74
N ASP A 44 -13.90 5.37 1.13
CA ASP A 44 -15.30 5.77 0.93
C ASP A 44 -15.91 4.99 -0.26
N ASN A 45 -17.00 4.26 0.01
CA ASN A 45 -17.66 3.39 -0.97
C ASN A 45 -18.29 4.15 -2.14
N ASP A 46 -18.57 5.45 -1.96
CA ASP A 46 -19.28 6.26 -2.96
C ASP A 46 -18.40 6.67 -4.16
N THR A 47 -17.08 6.43 -4.14
CA THR A 47 -16.16 6.89 -5.21
C THR A 47 -15.75 5.81 -6.21
N ARG A 48 -16.20 4.57 -6.05
CA ARG A 48 -15.58 3.38 -6.67
C ARG A 48 -15.76 3.26 -8.18
N HIS A 49 -16.94 3.60 -8.71
CA HIS A 49 -17.26 3.42 -10.14
C HIS A 49 -17.29 4.75 -10.92
N GLU A 50 -17.74 5.84 -10.28
CA GLU A 50 -17.92 7.13 -10.96
C GLU A 50 -16.58 7.81 -11.31
N PHE A 51 -15.49 7.44 -10.64
CA PHE A 51 -14.20 8.13 -10.74
C PHE A 51 -13.03 7.23 -11.17
N ALA A 52 -13.30 6.18 -11.95
CA ALA A 52 -12.27 5.28 -12.46
C ALA A 52 -11.12 6.02 -13.20
N ASN A 53 -11.45 7.08 -13.96
CA ASN A 53 -10.45 7.91 -14.65
C ASN A 53 -9.57 8.69 -13.67
N ASP A 54 -10.14 9.26 -12.61
CA ASP A 54 -9.38 9.96 -11.58
C ASP A 54 -8.46 9.00 -10.82
N HIS A 55 -8.95 7.79 -10.51
CA HIS A 55 -8.12 6.71 -9.97
C HIS A 55 -6.97 6.32 -10.90
N ALA A 56 -7.21 6.22 -12.20
CA ALA A 56 -6.15 5.94 -13.18
C ALA A 56 -5.09 7.06 -13.21
N LEU A 57 -5.52 8.34 -13.20
CA LEU A 57 -4.61 9.49 -13.14
C LEU A 57 -3.79 9.51 -11.84
N MET A 58 -4.42 9.20 -10.71
CA MET A 58 -3.72 9.09 -9.43
C MET A 58 -2.70 7.96 -9.44
N ILE A 59 -3.05 6.79 -9.98
CA ILE A 59 -2.11 5.66 -10.12
C ILE A 59 -0.90 6.09 -10.95
N ASP A 60 -1.10 6.73 -12.10
CA ASP A 60 -0.02 7.17 -12.97
C ASP A 60 0.87 8.21 -12.30
N SER A 61 0.28 9.18 -11.61
CA SER A 61 1.00 10.20 -10.85
C SER A 61 1.83 9.58 -9.73
N LEU A 62 1.26 8.63 -9.00
CA LEU A 62 1.96 7.94 -7.93
C LEU A 62 3.10 7.06 -8.45
N LEU A 63 2.91 6.38 -9.59
CA LEU A 63 4.00 5.63 -10.22
C LEU A 63 5.15 6.55 -10.63
N ALA A 64 4.85 7.74 -11.16
CA ALA A 64 5.87 8.73 -11.49
C ALA A 64 6.63 9.22 -10.24
N ILE A 65 5.95 9.41 -9.09
CA ILE A 65 6.61 9.69 -7.80
C ILE A 65 7.56 8.56 -7.43
N LEU A 66 7.13 7.30 -7.48
CA LEU A 66 7.95 6.16 -7.05
C LEU A 66 9.18 5.94 -7.95
N GLN A 67 9.10 6.37 -9.20
CA GLN A 67 10.17 6.28 -10.20
C GLN A 67 11.12 7.48 -10.17
N ASP A 68 10.84 8.52 -9.39
CA ASP A 68 11.62 9.74 -9.35
C ASP A 68 12.99 9.53 -8.67
N ASP A 69 14.08 9.75 -9.42
CA ASP A 69 15.45 9.55 -8.95
C ASP A 69 15.81 10.48 -7.78
N PHE A 70 15.26 11.69 -7.76
CA PHE A 70 15.48 12.65 -6.68
C PHE A 70 14.93 12.15 -5.33
N LEU A 71 13.81 11.43 -5.33
CA LEU A 71 13.32 10.77 -4.13
C LEU A 71 14.15 9.55 -3.73
N GLN A 72 14.72 8.82 -4.69
CA GLN A 72 15.54 7.64 -4.40
C GLN A 72 16.85 8.02 -3.69
N GLU A 73 17.47 9.13 -4.08
CA GLU A 73 18.64 9.70 -3.38
C GLU A 73 18.31 10.12 -1.94
N LYS A 74 17.04 10.46 -1.68
CA LYS A 74 16.55 10.94 -0.38
C LYS A 74 15.77 9.90 0.42
N ASN A 75 15.91 8.61 0.10
CA ASN A 75 15.17 7.53 0.76
C ASN A 75 15.42 7.39 2.27
N ASN A 76 16.37 8.12 2.83
CA ASN A 76 16.67 8.16 4.26
C ASN A 76 15.98 9.31 5.01
N ASP A 77 15.34 10.24 4.30
CA ASP A 77 14.59 11.36 4.89
C ASP A 77 13.24 10.87 5.43
N SER A 78 12.84 11.34 6.62
CA SER A 78 11.55 11.02 7.22
C SER A 78 10.37 11.45 6.35
N ASP A 79 10.49 12.57 5.64
CA ASP A 79 9.43 13.05 4.75
C ASP A 79 9.27 12.13 3.52
N THR A 80 10.38 11.69 2.94
CA THR A 80 10.38 10.73 1.81
C THR A 80 9.84 9.38 2.25
N ASN A 81 10.23 8.89 3.43
CA ASN A 81 9.70 7.64 3.98
C ASN A 81 8.19 7.72 4.21
N GLY A 82 7.70 8.83 4.78
CA GLY A 82 6.28 9.08 4.94
C GLY A 82 5.53 9.11 3.60
N LEU A 83 6.14 9.66 2.55
CA LEU A 83 5.57 9.65 1.20
C LEU A 83 5.46 8.24 0.63
N PHE A 84 6.49 7.40 0.79
CA PHE A 84 6.46 5.99 0.35
C PHE A 84 5.45 5.15 1.14
N ASP A 85 5.38 5.33 2.46
CA ASP A 85 4.38 4.68 3.31
C ASP A 85 2.98 5.02 2.82
N ASN A 86 2.75 6.30 2.51
CA ASN A 86 1.43 6.72 2.10
C ASN A 86 1.06 6.25 0.70
N THR A 87 2.02 6.27 -0.21
CA THR A 87 1.84 5.83 -1.59
C THR A 87 1.54 4.33 -1.64
N THR A 88 2.34 3.51 -0.96
CA THR A 88 2.12 2.06 -0.90
C THR A 88 0.83 1.68 -0.19
N SER A 89 0.45 2.41 0.87
CA SER A 89 -0.84 2.22 1.54
C SER A 89 -2.01 2.47 0.58
N TYR A 90 -1.95 3.56 -0.21
CA TYR A 90 -2.98 3.84 -1.20
C TYR A 90 -3.09 2.71 -2.23
N PHE A 91 -1.97 2.26 -2.81
CA PHE A 91 -1.93 1.13 -3.75
C PHE A 91 -2.55 -0.14 -3.15
N PHE A 92 -2.25 -0.44 -1.88
CA PHE A 92 -2.86 -1.57 -1.19
C PHE A 92 -4.39 -1.40 -1.10
N PHE A 93 -4.88 -0.25 -0.63
CA PHE A 93 -6.32 -0.02 -0.51
C PHE A 93 -7.05 -0.14 -1.85
N ILE A 94 -6.56 0.50 -2.91
CA ILE A 94 -7.20 0.40 -4.23
C ILE A 94 -7.12 -1.02 -4.82
N SER A 95 -6.14 -1.84 -4.41
CA SER A 95 -6.04 -3.23 -4.85
C SER A 95 -7.09 -4.15 -4.23
N LEU A 96 -7.65 -3.79 -3.07
CA LEU A 96 -8.75 -4.51 -2.44
C LEU A 96 -10.09 -4.27 -3.14
N GLU A 97 -10.19 -3.21 -3.96
CA GLU A 97 -11.42 -2.82 -4.63
C GLU A 97 -11.55 -3.54 -5.98
N PHE A 98 -12.59 -4.37 -6.11
CA PHE A 98 -12.81 -5.25 -7.26
C PHE A 98 -12.81 -4.49 -8.61
N ASP A 99 -13.35 -3.27 -8.61
CA ASP A 99 -13.50 -2.45 -9.82
C ASP A 99 -12.21 -1.73 -10.24
N LEU A 100 -11.31 -1.49 -9.27
CA LEU A 100 -10.05 -0.78 -9.50
C LEU A 100 -8.86 -1.73 -9.68
N LEU A 101 -8.97 -2.98 -9.19
CA LEU A 101 -7.96 -4.01 -9.37
C LEU A 101 -7.54 -4.22 -10.85
N PRO A 102 -8.47 -4.27 -11.84
CA PRO A 102 -8.10 -4.35 -13.25
C PRO A 102 -7.24 -3.17 -13.71
N LEU A 103 -7.53 -1.96 -13.23
CA LEU A 103 -6.74 -0.76 -13.56
C LEU A 103 -5.30 -0.88 -13.05
N ILE A 104 -5.11 -1.44 -11.85
CA ILE A 104 -3.77 -1.64 -11.29
C ILE A 104 -3.02 -2.72 -12.07
N LYS A 105 -3.67 -3.85 -12.36
CA LYS A 105 -3.06 -4.99 -13.08
C LYS A 105 -2.64 -4.64 -14.51
N THR A 106 -3.34 -3.71 -15.16
CA THR A 106 -3.01 -3.26 -16.53
C THR A 106 -1.84 -2.28 -16.59
N LYS A 107 -1.34 -1.79 -15.45
CA LYS A 107 -0.23 -0.84 -15.39
C LYS A 107 1.10 -1.60 -15.19
N PRO A 108 1.95 -1.72 -16.23
CA PRO A 108 3.13 -2.59 -16.22
C PRO A 108 4.17 -2.20 -15.15
N ASN A 109 4.19 -0.93 -14.75
CA ASN A 109 5.15 -0.42 -13.79
C ASN A 109 4.78 -0.66 -12.33
N VAL A 110 3.53 -1.05 -12.01
CA VAL A 110 3.11 -1.25 -10.61
C VAL A 110 3.92 -2.36 -9.98
N THR A 111 3.96 -3.55 -10.58
CA THR A 111 4.70 -4.69 -10.05
C THR A 111 6.18 -4.37 -9.85
N LYS A 112 6.82 -3.73 -10.84
CA LYS A 112 8.22 -3.30 -10.75
C LYS A 112 8.47 -2.32 -9.60
N CYS A 113 7.61 -1.31 -9.46
CA CYS A 113 7.72 -0.33 -8.38
C CYS A 113 7.51 -0.98 -7.01
N MET A 114 6.49 -1.82 -6.86
CA MET A 114 6.22 -2.51 -5.61
C MET A 114 7.37 -3.45 -5.23
N LEU A 115 7.91 -4.22 -6.19
CA LEU A 115 9.10 -5.07 -5.97
C LEU A 115 10.32 -4.26 -5.53
N LYS A 116 10.52 -3.04 -6.03
CA LYS A 116 11.61 -2.18 -5.55
C LYS A 116 11.39 -1.77 -4.09
N LEU A 117 10.16 -1.41 -3.74
CA LEU A 117 9.79 -0.91 -2.41
C LEU A 117 9.78 -1.98 -1.32
N THR A 118 9.83 -3.28 -1.65
CA THR A 118 10.04 -4.35 -0.66
C THR A 118 11.40 -4.28 0.03
N THR A 119 12.35 -3.54 -0.55
CA THR A 119 13.69 -3.31 0.02
C THR A 119 13.80 -1.96 0.74
N ALA A 120 12.71 -1.19 0.84
CA ALA A 120 12.70 0.09 1.54
C ALA A 120 12.98 -0.10 3.04
N LYS A 121 13.53 0.91 3.72
CA LYS A 121 13.80 0.81 5.16
C LYS A 121 12.55 0.77 6.04
N SER A 122 11.45 1.39 5.59
CA SER A 122 10.20 1.43 6.35
C SER A 122 9.47 0.08 6.31
N ASP A 123 9.20 -0.48 7.50
CA ASP A 123 8.39 -1.69 7.66
C ASP A 123 6.98 -1.52 7.07
N VAL A 124 6.40 -0.32 7.14
CA VAL A 124 5.06 -0.02 6.60
C VAL A 124 5.09 -0.07 5.08
N THR A 125 6.07 0.58 4.46
CA THR A 125 6.29 0.53 3.00
C THR A 125 6.48 -0.92 2.53
N GLN A 126 7.37 -1.69 3.18
CA GLN A 126 7.62 -3.08 2.80
C GLN A 126 6.35 -3.92 2.88
N LEU A 127 5.60 -3.82 3.99
CA LEU A 127 4.39 -4.58 4.21
C LEU A 127 3.32 -4.29 3.14
N ASN A 128 3.06 -3.01 2.86
CA ASN A 128 2.05 -2.63 1.89
C ASN A 128 2.46 -2.95 0.45
N ALA A 129 3.76 -2.85 0.13
CA ALA A 129 4.28 -3.33 -1.15
C ALA A 129 4.03 -4.83 -1.32
N TYR A 130 4.37 -5.65 -0.31
CA TYR A 130 4.13 -7.09 -0.35
C TYR A 130 2.63 -7.45 -0.40
N ARG A 131 1.77 -6.75 0.33
CA ARG A 131 0.31 -6.93 0.26
C ARG A 131 -0.24 -6.62 -1.13
N THR A 132 0.22 -5.53 -1.75
CA THR A 132 -0.17 -5.17 -3.11
C THR A 132 0.27 -6.25 -4.10
N LEU A 133 1.54 -6.71 -4.01
CA LEU A 133 2.06 -7.78 -4.85
C LEU A 133 1.25 -9.07 -4.72
N ALA A 134 0.89 -9.46 -3.49
CA ALA A 134 0.10 -10.66 -3.24
C ALA A 134 -1.31 -10.62 -3.85
N ILE A 135 -1.85 -9.44 -4.11
CA ILE A 135 -3.17 -9.25 -4.75
C ILE A 135 -3.05 -9.20 -6.28
N ILE A 136 -2.01 -8.55 -6.80
CA ILE A 136 -1.87 -8.32 -8.25
C ILE A 136 -1.17 -9.47 -8.98
N MET A 137 -0.34 -10.25 -8.29
CA MET A 137 0.40 -11.40 -8.84
C MET A 137 -0.32 -12.72 -8.54
N THR A 138 -0.07 -13.71 -9.38
CA THR A 138 -0.45 -15.10 -9.15
C THR A 138 0.48 -15.78 -8.16
N GLU A 139 0.04 -16.89 -7.57
CA GLU A 139 0.85 -17.68 -6.65
C GLU A 139 2.17 -18.16 -7.29
N ASP A 140 2.12 -18.60 -8.56
CA ASP A 140 3.30 -19.06 -9.29
C ASP A 140 4.31 -17.93 -9.53
N GLU A 141 3.84 -16.72 -9.78
CA GLU A 141 4.72 -15.56 -9.94
C GLU A 141 5.36 -15.17 -8.61
N LEU A 142 4.63 -15.22 -7.50
CA LEU A 142 5.16 -14.95 -6.16
C LEU A 142 6.25 -15.95 -5.75
N LYS A 143 6.06 -17.24 -6.05
CA LYS A 143 7.05 -18.30 -5.80
C LYS A 143 8.33 -18.15 -6.61
N ARG A 144 8.28 -17.44 -7.75
CA ARG A 144 9.44 -17.18 -8.63
C ARG A 144 10.21 -15.91 -8.26
N LEU A 145 9.78 -15.17 -7.24
CA LEU A 145 10.56 -14.06 -6.71
C LEU A 145 11.89 -14.57 -6.15
N ALA A 146 12.89 -13.69 -6.08
CA ALA A 146 14.22 -14.07 -5.61
C ALA A 146 14.23 -14.55 -4.15
N GLU A 147 13.34 -13.99 -3.31
CA GLU A 147 13.29 -14.22 -1.85
C GLU A 147 11.83 -14.28 -1.37
N PRO A 148 11.05 -15.31 -1.77
CA PRO A 148 9.63 -15.42 -1.44
C PRO A 148 9.39 -15.56 0.07
N GLU A 149 10.34 -16.11 0.81
CA GLU A 149 10.30 -16.25 2.27
C GLU A 149 10.28 -14.91 3.02
N LYS A 150 10.82 -13.84 2.42
CA LYS A 150 10.79 -12.49 3.01
C LYS A 150 9.38 -11.93 3.10
N ILE A 151 8.51 -12.29 2.15
CA ILE A 151 7.07 -11.96 2.19
C ILE A 151 6.49 -12.48 3.50
N THR A 152 6.60 -13.79 3.71
CA THR A 152 6.09 -14.48 4.90
C THR A 152 6.67 -13.90 6.18
N ALA A 153 7.98 -13.61 6.21
CA ALA A 153 8.63 -13.01 7.38
C ALA A 153 8.06 -11.62 7.73
N VAL A 154 7.83 -10.76 6.74
CA VAL A 154 7.23 -9.42 6.96
C VAL A 154 5.80 -9.52 7.46
N PHE A 155 4.99 -10.42 6.89
CA PHE A 155 3.63 -10.67 7.38
C PHE A 155 3.61 -11.21 8.81
N ILE A 156 4.46 -12.17 9.15
CA ILE A 156 4.57 -12.71 10.51
C ILE A 156 5.01 -11.62 11.50
N LYS A 157 6.02 -10.81 11.14
CA LYS A 157 6.48 -9.68 11.97
C LYS A 157 5.33 -8.71 12.26
N HIS A 158 4.54 -8.36 11.24
CA HIS A 158 3.40 -7.46 11.41
C HIS A 158 2.25 -8.09 12.21
N LEU A 159 1.98 -9.38 12.03
CA LEU A 159 1.00 -10.10 12.84
C LEU A 159 1.41 -10.10 14.31
N ASN A 160 2.66 -10.40 14.62
CA ASN A 160 3.20 -10.36 15.98
C ASN A 160 3.08 -8.95 16.58
N TYR A 161 3.46 -7.91 15.82
CA TYR A 161 3.28 -6.53 16.25
C TYR A 161 1.80 -6.19 16.52
N SER A 162 0.88 -6.61 15.65
CA SER A 162 -0.56 -6.36 15.82
C SER A 162 -1.14 -7.10 17.02
N ILE A 163 -0.68 -8.33 17.26
CA ILE A 163 -1.01 -9.12 18.44
C ILE A 163 -0.59 -8.39 19.73
N ASP A 164 0.64 -7.86 19.74
CA ASP A 164 1.23 -7.18 20.88
C ASP A 164 0.56 -5.81 21.13
N VAL A 165 0.29 -5.02 20.08
CA VAL A 165 -0.34 -3.70 20.18
C VAL A 165 -1.81 -3.79 20.57
N ILE A 166 -2.56 -4.78 20.08
CA ILE A 166 -4.01 -4.85 20.27
C ILE A 166 -4.37 -5.56 21.61
N GLN A 167 -3.40 -6.03 22.41
CA GLN A 167 -3.67 -6.94 23.56
C GLN A 167 -4.57 -8.14 23.19
N GLN A 168 -4.64 -8.49 21.91
CA GLN A 168 -5.54 -9.51 21.37
C GLN A 168 -4.86 -10.88 21.25
N ARG A 169 -3.64 -11.01 21.78
CA ARG A 169 -2.86 -12.26 21.85
C ARG A 169 -3.70 -13.47 22.22
N ARG A 170 -4.50 -13.36 23.28
CA ARG A 170 -5.40 -14.44 23.74
C ARG A 170 -6.48 -14.84 22.72
N ARG A 171 -7.04 -13.88 21.98
CA ARG A 171 -8.07 -14.14 20.96
C ARG A 171 -7.47 -14.76 19.70
N LEU A 172 -6.30 -14.28 19.26
CA LEU A 172 -5.62 -14.84 18.10
C LEU A 172 -5.01 -16.21 18.39
N GLU A 173 -4.48 -16.42 19.60
CA GLU A 173 -4.05 -17.73 20.11
C GLU A 173 -5.22 -18.73 20.09
N ASN A 174 -6.40 -18.33 20.58
CA ASN A 174 -7.59 -19.17 20.53
C ASN A 174 -8.05 -19.45 19.09
N LEU A 175 -7.96 -18.48 18.19
CA LEU A 175 -8.28 -18.67 16.77
C LEU A 175 -7.29 -19.64 16.10
N LEU A 176 -5.99 -19.49 16.36
CA LEU A 176 -4.94 -20.38 15.86
C LEU A 176 -5.02 -21.78 16.47
N LEU A 177 -5.43 -21.91 17.74
CA LEU A 177 -5.74 -23.18 18.39
C LEU A 177 -6.97 -23.87 17.76
N CYS A 178 -8.02 -23.10 17.45
CA CYS A 178 -9.19 -23.61 16.71
C CYS A 178 -8.85 -24.03 15.28
N LEU A 179 -7.98 -23.28 14.59
CA LEU A 179 -7.54 -23.57 13.22
C LEU A 179 -6.47 -24.68 13.16
N LYS A 180 -5.77 -24.97 14.27
CA LYS A 180 -4.94 -26.16 14.47
C LYS A 180 -5.73 -27.26 15.18
N SER A 181 -6.82 -27.76 14.60
CA SER A 181 -7.63 -28.85 15.18
C SER A 181 -6.91 -30.22 15.23
N ASN A 182 -5.59 -30.26 15.43
CA ASN A 182 -4.78 -31.41 15.84
C ASN A 182 -3.46 -31.00 16.54
N TYR A 183 -3.35 -29.82 17.16
CA TYR A 183 -2.21 -29.56 18.06
C TYR A 183 -2.52 -30.09 19.46
N VAL A 184 -2.19 -31.36 19.71
CA VAL A 184 -2.18 -31.92 21.06
C VAL A 184 -1.04 -31.22 21.82
N SER A 185 -1.37 -30.26 22.67
CA SER A 185 -0.41 -29.73 23.63
C SER A 185 -0.10 -30.83 24.66
N LYS A 186 0.92 -31.63 24.40
CA LYS A 186 1.61 -32.37 25.47
C LYS A 186 2.78 -31.53 25.96
N SER A 187 2.63 -30.94 27.14
CA SER A 187 3.67 -30.83 28.18
C SER A 187 3.06 -30.08 29.37
N VAL A 188 2.90 -30.76 30.52
CA VAL A 188 3.78 -30.79 31.71
C VAL A 188 3.63 -29.51 32.53
#